data_AF-A0A8T4J5Q5-F1
#
_entry.id   AF-A0A8T4J5Q5-F1
#
_cell.length_a   1.000
_cell.length_b   1.000
_cell.length_c   1.000
_cell.angle_alpha   90.00
_cell.angle_beta   90.00
_cell.angle_gamma   90.00
#
_symmetry.space_group_name_H-M   'P 1'
#
loop_
_entity.id
_entity.type
_entity.pdbx_description
1 polymer ?
#
loop_
_entity_poly.entity_id
_entity_poly.type
_entity_poly.pdbx_seq_one_letter_code
_entity_poly.pdbx_strand_id
1 'polypeptide(L)'
;RRLLREAEAAGPGRETQIDAARRCWREGFIAEAVADFAARPAMDTSGERHAGVLTGDDLARYEATYEEPVRHDWNGWTVCKAGPWSQGPALHTV
;
A
#
# COMPACT_ATOMS: atom_id res chain seq x y z
N ARG A 1 14.37 -11.93 -5.43
CA ARG A 1 15.66 -11.44 -5.99
C ARG A 1 15.50 -10.57 -7.24
N ARG A 2 14.49 -10.77 -8.10
CA ARG A 2 14.27 -9.92 -9.30
C ARG A 2 14.14 -8.43 -8.94
N LEU A 3 13.25 -8.08 -8.00
CA LEU A 3 13.02 -6.70 -7.58
C LEU A 3 14.30 -5.96 -7.17
N LEU A 4 15.18 -6.60 -6.38
CA LEU A 4 16.44 -6.00 -5.95
C LEU A 4 17.34 -5.68 -7.15
N ARG A 5 17.41 -6.56 -8.15
CA ARG A 5 18.20 -6.31 -9.38
C ARG A 5 17.64 -5.14 -10.19
N GLU A 6 16.32 -5.06 -10.36
CA GLU A 6 15.67 -3.94 -11.07
C GLU A 6 15.94 -2.60 -10.34
N ALA A 7 15.91 -2.63 -9.00
CA ALA A 7 16.19 -1.45 -8.17
C ALA A 7 17.66 -1.02 -8.27
N GLU A 8 18.61 -1.94 -8.11
CA GLU A 8 20.05 -1.68 -8.22
C GLU A 8 20.46 -1.21 -9.62
N ALA A 9 19.80 -1.74 -10.67
CA ALA A 9 20.05 -1.35 -12.06
C ALA A 9 19.62 0.09 -12.37
N ALA A 10 18.73 0.70 -11.58
CA ALA A 10 18.30 2.09 -11.76
C ALA A 10 19.41 3.11 -11.44
N GLY A 11 20.46 2.69 -10.74
CA GLY A 11 21.64 3.51 -10.48
C GLY A 11 22.15 3.44 -9.03
N PRO A 12 23.25 4.14 -8.75
CA PRO A 12 23.75 4.28 -7.39
C PRO A 12 22.82 5.14 -6.53
N GLY A 13 22.90 4.96 -5.21
CA GLY A 13 22.20 5.79 -4.23
C GLY A 13 20.99 5.07 -3.62
N ARG A 14 20.89 5.17 -2.29
CA ARG A 14 19.85 4.49 -1.51
C ARG A 14 18.44 4.90 -1.94
N GLU A 15 18.19 6.18 -2.10
CA GLU A 15 16.87 6.72 -2.45
C GLU A 15 16.46 6.35 -3.88
N THR A 16 17.39 6.48 -4.84
CA THR A 16 17.20 6.05 -6.24
C THR A 16 16.72 4.59 -6.32
N GLN A 17 17.37 3.70 -5.57
CA GLN A 17 17.01 2.28 -5.56
C GLN A 17 15.66 2.03 -4.88
N ILE A 18 15.34 2.75 -3.80
CA ILE A 18 14.03 2.67 -3.14
C ILE A 18 12.92 3.13 -4.08
N ASP A 19 13.09 4.26 -4.76
CA ASP A 19 12.09 4.79 -5.68
C ASP A 19 11.92 3.88 -6.92
N ALA A 20 13.00 3.29 -7.41
CA ALA A 20 12.95 2.28 -8.46
C ALA A 20 12.21 1.02 -8.01
N ALA A 21 12.42 0.57 -6.78
CA ALA A 21 11.70 -0.57 -6.21
C ALA A 21 10.19 -0.26 -6.07
N ARG A 22 9.84 0.94 -5.58
CA ARG A 22 8.44 1.41 -5.49
C ARG A 22 7.78 1.45 -6.87
N ARG A 23 8.47 2.00 -7.89
CA ARG A 23 7.97 2.01 -9.27
C ARG A 23 7.80 0.60 -9.83
N CYS A 24 8.79 -0.28 -9.65
CA CYS A 24 8.70 -1.67 -10.10
C CYS A 24 7.54 -2.43 -9.43
N TRP A 25 7.24 -2.11 -8.17
CA TRP A 25 6.08 -2.68 -7.48
C TRP A 25 4.76 -2.24 -8.11
N ARG A 26 4.58 -0.94 -8.37
CA ARG A 26 3.30 -0.35 -8.80
C ARG A 26 3.07 -0.34 -10.33
N GLU A 27 4.12 -0.38 -11.13
CA GLU A 27 4.06 -0.29 -12.60
C GLU A 27 4.79 -1.45 -13.32
N GLY A 28 5.55 -2.28 -12.59
CA GLY A 28 6.38 -3.33 -13.17
C GLY A 28 5.76 -4.73 -13.10
N PHE A 29 6.62 -5.74 -13.20
CA PHE A 29 6.22 -7.16 -13.23
C PHE A 29 5.38 -7.61 -12.03
N ILE A 30 5.46 -6.89 -10.91
CA ILE A 30 4.67 -7.19 -9.72
C ILE A 30 3.24 -6.70 -9.91
N ALA A 31 3.06 -5.47 -10.42
CA ALA A 31 1.74 -4.93 -10.72
C ALA A 31 1.01 -5.78 -11.77
N GLU A 32 1.72 -6.20 -12.83
CA GLU A 32 1.21 -7.14 -13.83
C GLU A 32 0.73 -8.44 -13.18
N ALA A 33 1.56 -9.06 -12.34
CA ALA A 33 1.21 -10.31 -11.67
C ALA A 33 0.00 -10.16 -10.73
N VAL A 34 -0.13 -9.03 -10.04
CA VAL A 34 -1.26 -8.74 -9.16
C VAL A 34 -2.54 -8.53 -9.97
N ALA A 35 -2.49 -7.75 -11.05
CA ALA A 35 -3.64 -7.51 -11.92
C ALA A 35 -4.12 -8.80 -12.61
N ASP A 36 -3.18 -9.60 -13.15
CA ASP A 36 -3.48 -10.91 -13.75
C ASP A 36 -4.09 -11.88 -12.74
N PHE A 37 -3.66 -11.82 -11.48
CA PHE A 37 -4.25 -12.63 -10.43
C PHE A 37 -5.65 -12.14 -10.05
N ALA A 38 -5.84 -10.83 -9.89
CA ALA A 38 -7.13 -10.24 -9.56
C ALA A 38 -8.20 -10.57 -10.63
N ALA A 39 -7.83 -10.56 -11.91
CA ALA A 39 -8.74 -10.88 -13.01
C ALA A 39 -9.18 -12.37 -13.06
N ARG A 40 -8.54 -13.27 -12.32
CA ARG A 40 -8.88 -14.70 -12.30
C ARG A 40 -9.99 -14.99 -11.28
N PRO A 41 -11.13 -15.59 -11.69
CA PRO A 41 -12.19 -15.94 -10.75
C PRO A 41 -11.72 -16.88 -9.63
N ALA A 42 -11.79 -16.40 -8.39
CA ALA A 42 -11.40 -17.13 -7.19
C ALA A 42 -12.64 -17.37 -6.30
N MET A 43 -12.67 -18.52 -5.63
CA MET A 43 -13.71 -18.82 -4.65
C MET A 43 -13.58 -17.88 -3.45
N ASP A 44 -14.68 -17.25 -3.03
CA ASP A 44 -14.73 -16.44 -1.81
C ASP A 44 -15.78 -16.94 -0.81
N THR A 45 -16.07 -16.15 0.23
CA THR A 45 -16.99 -16.52 1.30
C THR A 45 -18.45 -16.63 0.86
N SER A 46 -18.81 -16.17 -0.34
CA SER A 46 -20.16 -16.35 -0.91
C SER A 46 -20.41 -17.78 -1.39
N GLY A 47 -19.34 -18.57 -1.62
CA GLY A 47 -19.43 -19.90 -2.24
C GLY A 47 -19.44 -19.89 -3.77
N GLU A 48 -19.38 -18.71 -4.39
CA GLU A 48 -19.24 -18.53 -5.83
C GLU A 48 -17.83 -18.01 -6.19
N ARG A 49 -17.46 -18.11 -7.47
CA ARG A 49 -16.19 -17.59 -7.96
C ARG A 49 -16.35 -16.18 -8.50
N HIS A 50 -15.62 -15.23 -7.92
CA HIS A 50 -15.62 -13.84 -8.36
C HIS A 50 -14.23 -13.41 -8.84
N ALA A 51 -14.18 -12.61 -9.90
CA ALA A 51 -12.98 -11.90 -10.30
C ALA A 51 -12.93 -10.54 -9.57
N GLY A 52 -11.73 -10.14 -9.16
CA GLY A 52 -11.49 -8.81 -8.60
C GLY A 52 -11.58 -7.72 -9.67
N VAL A 53 -11.92 -6.50 -9.24
CA VAL A 53 -12.00 -5.30 -10.10
C VAL A 53 -10.68 -4.53 -10.17
N LEU A 54 -9.66 -4.95 -9.40
CA LEU A 54 -8.36 -4.30 -9.32
C LEU A 54 -7.62 -4.41 -10.66
N THR A 55 -7.14 -3.27 -11.17
CA THR A 55 -6.35 -3.17 -12.40
C THR A 55 -4.92 -2.72 -12.13
N GLY A 56 -4.06 -2.82 -13.14
CA GLY A 56 -2.72 -2.23 -13.09
C GLY A 56 -2.75 -0.70 -12.95
N ASP A 57 -3.74 -0.04 -13.54
CA ASP A 57 -3.92 1.42 -13.46
C ASP A 57 -4.19 1.88 -12.01
N ASP A 58 -4.95 1.10 -11.24
CA ASP A 58 -5.19 1.40 -9.83
C ASP A 58 -3.89 1.37 -9.01
N LEU A 59 -3.02 0.39 -9.30
CA LEU A 59 -1.71 0.28 -8.64
C LEU A 59 -0.79 1.44 -9.05
N ALA A 60 -0.73 1.75 -10.34
CA ALA A 60 0.14 2.81 -10.88
C ALA A 60 -0.25 4.21 -10.36
N ARG A 61 -1.55 4.46 -10.14
CA ARG A 61 -2.07 5.74 -9.66
C ARG A 61 -2.02 5.92 -8.14
N TYR A 62 -1.83 4.85 -7.38
CA TYR A 62 -1.79 4.92 -5.93
C TYR A 62 -0.41 5.39 -5.43
N GLU A 63 -0.43 6.38 -4.53
CA GLU A 63 0.73 6.80 -3.77
C GLU A 63 0.39 6.88 -2.27
N ALA A 64 1.32 6.44 -1.43
CA ALA A 64 1.20 6.64 0.01
C ALA A 64 1.41 8.13 0.34
N THR A 65 0.51 8.69 1.13
CA THR A 65 0.50 10.11 1.49
C THR A 65 0.88 10.32 2.96
N TYR A 66 1.43 11.50 3.24
CA TYR A 66 1.60 11.98 4.60
C TYR A 66 0.37 12.76 5.04
N GLU A 67 -0.01 12.60 6.30
CA GLU A 67 -1.08 13.34 6.95
C GLU A 67 -0.70 13.64 8.40
N GLU A 68 -1.29 14.68 8.97
CA GLU A 68 -1.14 14.96 10.40
C GLU A 68 -1.86 13.88 11.23
N PRO A 69 -1.26 13.42 12.35
CA PRO A 69 -1.95 12.49 13.22
C PRO A 69 -3.14 13.17 13.90
N VAL A 70 -4.17 12.38 14.21
CA VAL A 70 -5.19 12.77 15.19
C VAL A 70 -4.52 12.79 16.55
N ARG A 71 -4.64 13.91 17.25
CA ARG A 71 -4.03 14.14 18.56
C ARG A 71 -5.10 14.25 19.64
N HIS A 72 -4.84 13.69 20.81
CA HIS A 72 -5.69 13.80 21.97
C HIS A 72 -4.85 14.01 23.23
N ASP A 73 -5.12 15.08 23.97
CA ASP A 73 -4.42 15.38 25.21
C ASP A 73 -5.15 14.75 26.40
N TRP A 74 -4.46 13.90 27.15
CA TRP A 74 -5.00 13.19 28.31
C TRP A 74 -3.95 13.03 29.41
N ASN A 75 -4.29 13.43 30.63
CA ASN A 75 -3.44 13.30 31.82
C ASN A 75 -1.99 13.81 31.63
N GLY A 76 -1.83 14.95 30.94
CA GLY A 76 -0.52 15.55 30.66
C GLY A 76 0.25 14.92 29.49
N TRP A 77 -0.31 13.94 28.79
CA TRP A 77 0.26 13.33 27.59
C TRP A 77 -0.51 13.74 26.34
N THR A 78 0.18 13.78 25.19
CA THR A 78 -0.46 13.85 23.87
C THR A 78 -0.38 12.50 23.19
N VAL A 79 -1.54 11.89 22.94
CA VAL A 79 -1.68 10.63 22.22
C VAL A 79 -1.85 10.94 20.74
N CYS A 80 -0.98 10.39 19.89
CA CYS A 80 -1.01 10.56 18.44
C CYS A 80 -1.45 9.26 17.76
N LYS A 81 -2.48 9.31 16.91
CA LYS A 81 -3.01 8.17 16.15
C LYS A 81 -3.22 8.55 14.68
N ALA A 82 -3.31 7.55 13.82
CA ALA A 82 -3.72 7.75 12.43
C ALA A 82 -5.19 8.24 12.34
N GLY A 83 -5.57 8.76 11.17
CA GLY A 83 -6.92 9.26 10.90
C GLY A 83 -8.04 8.21 11.08
N PRO A 84 -9.32 8.63 10.96
CA PRO A 84 -10.49 7.76 11.17
C PRO A 84 -10.66 6.70 10.07
N TRP A 85 -9.82 6.72 9.02
CA TRP A 85 -9.67 5.60 8.08
C TRP A 85 -9.05 4.36 8.76
N SER A 86 -8.43 4.56 9.93
CA SER A 86 -8.01 3.52 10.85
C SER A 86 -8.90 3.51 12.10
N GLN A 87 -8.87 2.42 12.87
CA GLN A 87 -9.47 2.38 14.22
C GLN A 87 -8.69 3.19 15.28
N GLY A 88 -7.59 3.86 14.89
CA GLY A 88 -6.72 4.60 15.80
C GLY A 88 -7.44 5.55 16.77
N PRO A 89 -8.40 6.37 16.29
CA PRO A 89 -9.14 7.31 17.15
C PRO A 89 -10.02 6.68 18.23
N ALA A 90 -10.36 5.37 18.14
CA ALA A 90 -11.13 4.69 19.19
C ALA A 90 -10.40 4.64 20.55
N LEU A 91 -9.07 4.85 20.56
CA LEU A 91 -8.30 4.97 21.79
C LEU A 91 -8.46 6.34 22.47
N HIS A 92 -9.05 7.35 21.80
CA HIS A 92 -9.27 8.68 22.37
C HIS A 92 -10.61 8.80 23.11
N THR A 93 -11.47 7.77 23.07
CA THR A 93 -12.80 7.80 23.66
C THR A 93 -12.88 7.16 25.05
N VAL A 94 -11.75 7.10 25.78
CA VAL A 94 -11.66 6.55 27.14
C VAL A 94 -11.33 7.62 28.18
#